data_AF-A0A2V9XR08-F1
#
_entry.id   AF-A0A2V9XR08-F1
#
_cell.length_a   1.000
_cell.length_b   1.000
_cell.length_c   1.000
_cell.angle_alpha   90.00
_cell.angle_beta   90.00
_cell.angle_gamma   90.00
#
_symmetry.space_group_name_H-M   'P 1'
#
loop_
_entity.id
_entity.type
_entity.pdbx_description
1 polymer ?
#
loop_
_entity_poly.entity_id
_entity_poly.type
_entity_poly.pdbx_seq_one_letter_code
_entity_poly.pdbx_strand_id
1 'polypeptide(L)'
;MRDKGDGDGLEEKKIYVTLTGLPLTFHLDWPFRKSTSGADFWVLHGDIRLENSDGLHAPVSVNLSATVREVMPSLESKDSETPVINALRKEVDRRQIEFLKSGKLLPVHFSSRHYDFKRNKWVFGKANDDAIAAFLERKVYWQTRLAGGRVWIADPTEALYLETSPAHLLEIAGRLAEHGLIKLEGEYATANSTLIAQGEKFESAMRDALRELEKKHEFERG
;
A
#
# COMPACT_ATOMS: atom_id res chain seq x y z
N MET A 1 -20.43 -6.41 -41.15
CA MET A 1 -21.26 -7.30 -40.31
C MET A 1 -20.34 -7.90 -39.26
N ARG A 2 -20.37 -7.31 -38.03
CA ARG A 2 -19.79 -7.72 -36.71
C ARG A 2 -18.32 -8.19 -36.73
N ASP A 3 -17.32 -7.44 -36.27
CA ASP A 3 -17.06 -6.82 -34.96
C ASP A 3 -17.29 -7.71 -33.73
N LYS A 4 -16.16 -8.04 -33.07
CA LYS A 4 -15.93 -8.07 -31.62
C LYS A 4 -14.52 -8.59 -31.35
N GLY A 5 -13.55 -7.68 -31.32
CA GLY A 5 -12.31 -7.89 -30.57
C GLY A 5 -12.54 -7.31 -29.18
N ASP A 6 -12.63 -8.18 -28.18
CA ASP A 6 -12.78 -7.80 -26.78
C ASP A 6 -11.63 -6.87 -26.37
N GLY A 7 -11.97 -5.60 -26.14
CA GLY A 7 -11.14 -4.68 -25.39
C GLY A 7 -11.17 -5.12 -23.94
N ASP A 8 -10.20 -5.95 -23.56
CA ASP A 8 -9.82 -6.15 -22.17
C ASP A 8 -9.33 -4.79 -21.68
N GLY A 9 -10.20 -4.05 -20.99
CA GLY A 9 -9.84 -2.82 -20.34
C GLY A 9 -8.82 -3.16 -19.27
N LEU A 10 -7.54 -2.99 -19.58
CA LEU A 10 -6.46 -3.02 -18.59
C LEU A 10 -6.84 -2.01 -17.51
N GLU A 11 -7.41 -2.48 -16.40
CA GLU A 11 -7.49 -1.69 -15.19
C GLU A 11 -6.07 -1.20 -14.91
N GLU A 12 -5.90 0.13 -14.82
CA GLU A 12 -4.60 0.72 -14.53
C GLU A 12 -4.06 0.09 -13.25
N LYS A 13 -2.91 -0.58 -13.37
CA LYS A 13 -2.26 -1.27 -12.26
C LYS A 13 -1.94 -0.26 -11.15
N LYS A 14 -2.73 -0.28 -10.08
CA LYS A 14 -2.56 0.64 -8.95
C LYS A 14 -1.47 0.16 -8.00
N ILE A 15 -0.31 0.83 -8.05
CA ILE A 15 0.84 0.52 -7.21
C ILE A 15 0.83 1.38 -5.96
N TYR A 16 0.93 0.74 -4.81
CA TYR A 16 1.14 1.39 -3.52
C TYR A 16 2.59 1.23 -3.09
N VAL A 17 3.05 2.08 -2.19
CA VAL A 17 4.41 1.96 -1.62
C VAL A 17 4.31 1.89 -0.10
N THR A 18 5.20 1.13 0.54
CA THR A 18 5.33 1.09 2.00
C THR A 18 6.26 2.20 2.50
N LEU A 19 6.25 2.50 3.81
CA LEU A 19 7.21 3.44 4.40
C LEU A 19 8.66 2.98 4.22
N THR A 20 8.87 1.66 4.21
CA THR A 20 10.16 1.00 3.93
C THR A 20 10.56 1.01 2.44
N GLY A 21 9.67 1.44 1.54
CA GLY A 21 9.98 1.60 0.12
C GLY A 21 9.72 0.39 -0.77
N LEU A 22 8.94 -0.58 -0.28
CA LEU A 22 8.52 -1.74 -1.07
C LEU A 22 7.31 -1.36 -1.94
N PRO A 23 7.37 -1.54 -3.28
CA PRO A 23 6.24 -1.32 -4.16
C PRO A 23 5.31 -2.53 -4.15
N LEU A 24 4.01 -2.32 -3.92
CA LEU A 24 3.02 -3.37 -3.74
C LEU A 24 1.84 -3.20 -4.70
N THR A 25 1.27 -4.32 -5.15
CA THR A 25 -0.11 -4.36 -5.65
C THR A 25 -0.95 -5.30 -4.80
N PHE A 26 -2.27 -5.10 -4.84
CA PHE A 26 -3.22 -5.85 -4.04
C PHE A 26 -4.32 -6.40 -4.93
N HIS A 27 -4.62 -7.68 -4.76
CA HIS A 27 -5.86 -8.29 -5.21
C HIS A 27 -6.69 -8.66 -3.99
N LEU A 28 -7.93 -8.19 -3.90
CA LEU A 28 -8.81 -8.39 -2.74
C LEU A 28 -10.14 -9.02 -3.18
N ASP A 29 -10.49 -10.14 -2.57
CA ASP A 29 -11.65 -10.96 -2.92
C ASP A 29 -12.92 -10.48 -2.23
N TRP A 30 -13.37 -9.27 -2.58
CA TRP A 30 -14.59 -8.68 -2.01
C TRP A 30 -15.84 -9.56 -2.20
N PRO A 31 -16.83 -9.50 -1.30
CA PRO A 31 -16.87 -8.73 -0.04
C PRO A 31 -16.28 -9.51 1.15
N PHE A 32 -16.18 -8.85 2.31
CA PHE A 32 -15.95 -9.54 3.59
C PHE A 32 -17.01 -10.62 3.87
N ARG A 33 -16.57 -11.82 4.26
CA ARG A 33 -17.43 -12.96 4.59
C ARG A 33 -17.40 -13.23 6.08
N LYS A 34 -18.57 -13.42 6.71
CA LYS A 34 -18.62 -13.81 8.12
C LYS A 34 -17.95 -15.18 8.30
N SER A 35 -17.11 -15.32 9.32
CA SER A 35 -16.48 -16.61 9.63
C SER A 35 -17.52 -17.67 9.96
N THR A 36 -17.36 -18.87 9.41
CA THR A 36 -18.24 -20.03 9.65
C THR A 36 -17.76 -20.91 10.81
N SER A 37 -16.55 -20.67 11.34
CA SER A 37 -15.92 -21.49 12.38
C SER A 37 -16.27 -21.08 13.82
N GLY A 38 -17.40 -20.38 14.02
CA GLY A 38 -17.90 -19.97 15.34
C GLY A 38 -17.18 -18.76 15.96
N ALA A 39 -16.26 -18.14 15.24
CA ALA A 39 -15.55 -16.95 15.70
C ALA A 39 -16.22 -15.65 15.20
N ASP A 40 -16.26 -14.62 16.05
CA ASP A 40 -16.89 -13.32 15.76
C ASP A 40 -15.98 -12.37 14.95
N PHE A 41 -15.59 -12.82 13.75
CA PHE A 41 -14.87 -12.00 12.78
C PHE A 41 -15.38 -12.20 11.36
N TRP A 42 -15.05 -11.24 10.50
CA TRP A 42 -15.25 -11.31 9.06
C TRP A 42 -13.89 -11.47 8.38
N VAL A 43 -13.88 -12.20 7.27
CA VAL A 43 -12.67 -12.53 6.52
C VAL A 43 -12.76 -11.93 5.13
N LEU A 44 -11.69 -11.28 4.71
CA LEU A 44 -11.45 -10.90 3.32
C LEU A 44 -10.14 -11.57 2.89
N HIS A 45 -10.20 -12.44 1.89
CA HIS A 45 -9.00 -13.00 1.29
C HIS A 45 -8.41 -12.02 0.28
N GLY A 46 -7.11 -12.16 0.05
CA GLY A 46 -6.43 -11.41 -0.99
C GLY A 46 -5.01 -11.90 -1.21
N ASP A 47 -4.32 -11.19 -2.09
CA ASP A 47 -2.94 -11.44 -2.44
C ASP A 47 -2.19 -10.11 -2.48
N ILE A 48 -1.08 -10.03 -1.73
CA ILE A 48 -0.15 -8.91 -1.81
C ILE A 48 0.99 -9.32 -2.72
N ARG A 49 1.21 -8.60 -3.81
CA ARG A 49 2.37 -8.83 -4.68
C ARG A 49 3.44 -7.80 -4.42
N LEU A 50 4.67 -8.26 -4.26
CA LEU A 50 5.84 -7.39 -4.23
C LEU A 50 6.25 -7.11 -5.68
N GLU A 51 6.02 -5.89 -6.13
CA GLU A 51 6.39 -5.47 -7.48
C GLU A 51 7.91 -5.33 -7.63
N ASN A 52 8.40 -5.34 -8.87
CA ASN A 52 9.84 -5.32 -9.16
C ASN A 52 10.60 -6.50 -8.49
N SER A 53 9.92 -7.64 -8.30
CA SER A 53 10.48 -8.88 -7.78
C SER A 53 10.24 -10.04 -8.74
N ASP A 54 10.92 -11.17 -8.51
CA ASP A 54 10.74 -12.43 -9.26
C ASP A 54 9.43 -13.16 -8.87
N GLY A 55 8.31 -12.45 -8.93
CA GLY A 55 6.97 -12.98 -8.63
C GLY A 55 6.72 -13.27 -7.15
N LEU A 56 7.40 -12.58 -6.24
CA LEU A 56 7.18 -12.75 -4.81
C LEU A 56 5.82 -12.19 -4.42
N HIS A 57 5.04 -12.98 -3.69
CA HIS A 57 3.71 -12.61 -3.25
C HIS A 57 3.36 -13.25 -1.90
N ALA A 58 2.29 -12.77 -1.30
CA ALA A 58 1.79 -13.23 -0.01
C ALA A 58 0.26 -13.33 -0.06
N PRO A 59 -0.31 -14.54 -0.12
CA PRO A 59 -1.73 -14.75 0.11
C PRO A 59 -2.08 -14.34 1.55
N VAL A 60 -3.13 -13.55 1.73
CA VAL A 60 -3.54 -13.00 3.03
C VAL A 60 -5.00 -13.27 3.34
N SER A 61 -5.29 -13.43 4.63
CA SER A 61 -6.65 -13.48 5.19
C SER A 61 -6.80 -12.32 6.17
N VAL A 62 -7.46 -11.25 5.74
CA VAL A 62 -7.75 -10.08 6.57
C VAL A 62 -8.93 -10.39 7.49
N ASN A 63 -8.65 -10.51 8.78
CA ASN A 63 -9.61 -10.85 9.80
C ASN A 63 -10.09 -9.58 10.51
N LEU A 64 -11.27 -9.11 10.14
CA LEU A 64 -11.96 -7.96 10.72
C LEU A 64 -12.67 -8.36 12.02
N SER A 65 -12.28 -7.75 13.13
CA SER A 65 -12.94 -7.98 14.43
C SER A 65 -14.30 -7.29 14.54
N ALA A 66 -15.22 -7.85 15.33
CA ALA A 66 -16.54 -7.26 15.63
C ALA A 66 -16.48 -5.79 16.09
N THR A 67 -15.55 -5.42 16.98
CA THR A 67 -15.43 -4.03 17.46
C THR A 67 -15.08 -3.04 16.35
N VAL A 68 -14.31 -3.46 15.35
CA VAL A 68 -13.99 -2.60 14.20
C VAL A 68 -15.16 -2.55 13.23
N ARG A 69 -15.88 -3.67 13.07
CA ARG A 69 -17.10 -3.71 12.25
C ARG A 69 -18.12 -2.68 12.70
N GLU A 70 -18.22 -2.40 14.00
CA GLU A 70 -19.15 -1.39 14.57
C GLU A 70 -18.87 0.04 14.12
N VAL A 71 -17.62 0.39 13.81
CA VAL A 71 -17.23 1.74 13.38
C VAL A 71 -17.11 1.89 11.86
N MET A 72 -17.24 0.79 11.12
CA MET A 72 -17.18 0.81 9.65
C MET A 72 -18.54 1.20 9.06
N PRO A 73 -18.58 2.16 8.10
CA PRO A 73 -19.82 2.53 7.42
C PRO A 73 -20.49 1.34 6.72
N SER A 74 -19.69 0.51 6.04
CA SER A 74 -20.13 -0.76 5.47
C SER A 74 -18.94 -1.72 5.28
N LEU A 75 -19.23 -2.94 4.84
CA LEU A 75 -18.22 -3.95 4.45
C LEU A 75 -17.93 -3.97 2.95
N GLU A 76 -18.55 -3.08 2.20
CA GLU A 76 -18.33 -2.94 0.76
C GLU A 76 -16.99 -2.26 0.49
N SER A 77 -16.38 -2.58 -0.65
CA SER A 77 -15.04 -2.09 -1.03
C SER A 77 -14.92 -0.56 -0.92
N LYS A 78 -15.93 0.18 -1.39
CA LYS A 78 -15.98 1.65 -1.37
C LYS A 78 -15.74 2.29 0.01
N ASP A 79 -16.12 1.59 1.09
CA ASP A 79 -16.04 2.11 2.46
C ASP A 79 -14.87 1.49 3.26
N SER A 80 -14.26 0.42 2.74
CA SER A 80 -13.36 -0.44 3.52
C SER A 80 -12.01 -0.72 2.86
N GLU A 81 -11.87 -0.50 1.55
CA GLU A 81 -10.64 -0.77 0.82
C GLU A 81 -9.45 0.05 1.32
N THR A 82 -9.61 1.37 1.43
CA THR A 82 -8.56 2.28 1.92
C THR A 82 -7.96 1.83 3.27
N PRO A 83 -8.74 1.59 4.34
CA PRO A 83 -8.17 1.16 5.60
C PRO A 83 -7.64 -0.29 5.56
N VAL A 84 -8.18 -1.18 4.73
CA VAL A 84 -7.63 -2.53 4.52
C VAL A 84 -6.25 -2.49 3.87
N ILE A 85 -6.09 -1.73 2.77
CA ILE A 85 -4.80 -1.54 2.09
C ILE A 85 -3.76 -0.99 3.07
N ASN A 86 -4.14 0.00 3.87
CA ASN A 86 -3.22 0.60 4.85
C ASN A 86 -2.87 -0.34 6.01
N ALA A 87 -3.79 -1.22 6.43
CA ALA A 87 -3.49 -2.26 7.39
C ALA A 87 -2.48 -3.25 6.82
N LEU A 88 -2.65 -3.68 5.57
CA LEU A 88 -1.71 -4.60 4.90
C LEU A 88 -0.31 -3.97 4.78
N ARG A 89 -0.22 -2.72 4.34
CA ARG A 89 1.05 -1.98 4.28
C ARG A 89 1.73 -1.86 5.63
N LYS A 90 0.95 -1.57 6.68
CA LYS A 90 1.46 -1.51 8.05
C LYS A 90 2.03 -2.86 8.50
N GLU A 91 1.37 -3.96 8.18
CA GLU A 91 1.88 -5.29 8.53
C GLU A 91 3.14 -5.67 7.73
N VAL A 92 3.27 -5.21 6.49
CA VAL A 92 4.52 -5.31 5.72
C VAL A 92 5.65 -4.50 6.40
N ASP A 93 5.42 -3.24 6.78
CA ASP A 93 6.43 -2.43 7.48
C ASP A 93 6.81 -3.00 8.85
N ARG A 94 5.87 -3.66 9.52
CA ARG A 94 6.12 -4.40 10.78
C ARG A 94 6.77 -5.76 10.55
N ARG A 95 7.10 -6.09 9.30
CA ARG A 95 7.73 -7.34 8.85
C ARG A 95 6.91 -8.58 9.26
N GLN A 96 5.59 -8.46 9.33
CA GLN A 96 4.70 -9.57 9.68
C GLN A 96 4.25 -10.37 8.45
N ILE A 97 4.35 -9.77 7.27
CA ILE A 97 4.11 -10.43 5.99
C ILE A 97 5.42 -11.02 5.47
N GLU A 98 5.36 -12.25 4.99
CA GLU A 98 6.45 -12.91 4.28
C GLU A 98 6.08 -13.07 2.81
N PHE A 99 6.96 -12.65 1.90
CA PHE A 99 6.76 -12.79 0.46
C PHE A 99 7.51 -14.00 -0.07
N LEU A 100 6.82 -14.93 -0.72
CA LEU A 100 7.37 -16.18 -1.26
C LEU A 100 6.89 -16.38 -2.71
N LYS A 101 7.58 -17.23 -3.48
CA LYS A 101 7.10 -17.64 -4.82
C LYS A 101 5.87 -18.56 -4.77
N SER A 102 5.66 -19.20 -3.63
CA SER A 102 4.50 -20.02 -3.30
C SER A 102 4.23 -19.84 -1.81
N GLY A 103 3.27 -19.00 -1.46
CA GLY A 103 2.98 -18.64 -0.07
C GLY A 103 1.93 -19.54 0.58
N LYS A 104 2.00 -19.65 1.90
CA LYS A 104 0.87 -20.08 2.74
C LYS A 104 -0.01 -18.87 3.05
N LEU A 105 -1.30 -19.09 3.26
CA LEU A 105 -2.23 -18.02 3.63
C LEU A 105 -1.81 -17.41 4.99
N LEU A 106 -1.51 -16.12 5.00
CA LEU A 106 -1.09 -15.38 6.20
C LEU A 106 -2.27 -14.65 6.85
N PRO A 107 -2.55 -14.87 8.14
CA PRO A 107 -3.59 -14.11 8.83
C PRO A 107 -3.13 -12.67 9.09
N VAL A 108 -3.96 -11.70 8.72
CA VAL A 108 -3.76 -10.28 8.99
C VAL A 108 -4.87 -9.79 9.89
N HIS A 109 -4.53 -9.35 11.11
CA HIS A 109 -5.53 -8.90 12.07
C HIS A 109 -5.94 -7.44 11.84
N PHE A 110 -7.10 -7.23 11.21
CA PHE A 110 -7.69 -5.90 11.06
C PHE A 110 -8.58 -5.57 12.27
N SER A 111 -7.93 -5.14 13.34
CA SER A 111 -8.56 -4.90 14.64
C SER A 111 -8.39 -3.46 15.15
N SER A 112 -8.85 -3.21 16.39
CA SER A 112 -8.76 -1.92 17.09
C SER A 112 -7.36 -1.32 17.15
N ARG A 113 -6.30 -2.11 16.87
CA ARG A 113 -4.91 -1.61 16.71
C ARG A 113 -4.73 -0.65 15.53
N HIS A 114 -5.71 -0.58 14.64
CA HIS A 114 -5.74 0.33 13.49
C HIS A 114 -6.69 1.52 13.68
N TYR A 115 -7.43 1.59 14.78
CA TYR A 115 -8.44 2.62 14.99
C TYR A 115 -8.30 3.26 16.38
N ASP A 116 -8.13 4.58 16.41
CA ASP A 116 -8.19 5.37 17.63
C ASP A 116 -9.64 5.77 17.90
N PHE A 117 -10.29 5.02 18.81
CA PHE A 117 -11.69 5.27 19.21
C PHE A 117 -11.88 6.61 19.94
N LYS A 118 -10.84 7.15 20.60
CA LYS A 118 -10.95 8.45 21.29
C LYS A 118 -10.99 9.59 20.27
N ARG A 119 -10.25 9.44 19.17
CA ARG A 119 -10.20 10.43 18.08
C ARG A 119 -11.14 10.11 16.92
N ASN A 120 -11.83 8.96 16.97
CA ASN A 120 -12.69 8.45 15.92
C ASN A 120 -12.00 8.41 14.54
N LYS A 121 -10.76 7.90 14.50
CA LYS A 121 -9.87 7.97 13.34
C LYS A 121 -9.02 6.71 13.16
N TRP A 122 -8.78 6.31 11.91
CA TRP A 122 -7.79 5.26 11.59
C TRP A 122 -6.34 5.73 11.80
N VAL A 123 -5.49 4.83 12.28
CA VAL A 123 -4.07 5.09 12.59
C VAL A 123 -3.18 3.94 12.08
N PHE A 124 -2.36 4.25 11.08
CA PHE A 124 -1.45 3.28 10.46
C PHE A 124 0.03 3.57 10.74
N GLY A 125 0.37 4.80 11.09
CA GLY A 125 1.69 5.25 11.51
C GLY A 125 1.78 6.76 11.34
N LYS A 126 2.58 7.43 12.17
CA LYS A 126 2.80 8.87 12.05
C LYS A 126 4.12 9.12 11.32
N ALA A 127 4.06 9.78 10.16
CA ALA A 127 5.24 10.23 9.44
C ALA A 127 5.49 11.73 9.73
N ASN A 128 6.76 12.13 9.85
CA ASN A 128 7.15 13.54 9.84
C ASN A 128 7.38 14.00 8.38
N ASP A 129 7.58 15.31 8.17
CA ASP A 129 7.78 15.90 6.84
C ASP A 129 8.89 15.19 6.03
N ASP A 130 10.02 14.86 6.65
CA ASP A 130 11.13 14.17 5.99
C ASP A 130 10.74 12.76 5.53
N ALA A 131 10.00 12.02 6.37
CA ALA A 131 9.49 10.70 6.02
C ALA A 131 8.41 10.78 4.94
N ILE A 132 7.55 11.82 4.94
CA ILE A 132 6.56 12.08 3.90
C ILE A 132 7.27 12.41 2.57
N ALA A 133 8.31 13.25 2.60
CA ALA A 133 9.09 13.59 1.41
C ALA A 133 9.75 12.34 0.81
N ALA A 134 10.43 11.54 1.64
CA ALA A 134 11.03 10.28 1.21
C ALA A 134 9.99 9.28 0.67
N PHE A 135 8.81 9.23 1.29
CA PHE A 135 7.69 8.42 0.82
C PHE A 135 7.21 8.87 -0.57
N LEU A 136 7.00 10.18 -0.76
CA LEU A 136 6.52 10.74 -2.04
C LEU A 136 7.56 10.56 -3.16
N GLU A 137 8.85 10.71 -2.88
CA GLU A 137 9.92 10.39 -3.85
C GLU A 137 9.83 8.94 -4.32
N ARG A 138 9.73 7.98 -3.38
CA ARG A 138 9.60 6.55 -3.70
C ARG A 138 8.32 6.24 -4.44
N LYS A 139 7.19 6.85 -4.03
CA LYS A 139 5.89 6.71 -4.69
C LYS A 139 5.99 7.13 -6.15
N VAL A 140 6.51 8.33 -6.39
CA VAL A 140 6.61 8.87 -7.75
C VAL A 140 7.57 8.01 -8.59
N TYR A 141 8.74 7.65 -8.05
CA TYR A 141 9.67 6.77 -8.73
C TYR A 141 9.05 5.42 -9.11
N TRP A 142 8.47 4.69 -8.14
CA TRP A 142 7.95 3.35 -8.39
C TRP A 142 6.73 3.34 -9.30
N GLN A 143 5.79 4.26 -9.11
CA GLN A 143 4.62 4.34 -9.98
C GLN A 143 5.02 4.73 -11.41
N THR A 144 5.92 5.71 -11.59
CA THR A 144 6.41 6.05 -12.94
C THR A 144 7.15 4.88 -13.59
N ARG A 145 8.02 4.17 -12.84
CA ARG A 145 8.80 3.05 -13.40
C ARG A 145 7.93 1.86 -13.79
N LEU A 146 6.94 1.51 -12.97
CA LEU A 146 6.23 0.23 -13.06
C LEU A 146 4.84 0.32 -13.69
N ALA A 147 4.18 1.48 -13.58
CA ALA A 147 2.87 1.74 -14.18
C ALA A 147 2.91 2.81 -15.28
N GLY A 148 3.90 3.72 -15.23
CA GLY A 148 3.96 4.87 -16.12
C GLY A 148 2.95 5.96 -15.73
N GLY A 149 2.76 6.93 -16.62
CA GLY A 149 1.75 7.97 -16.43
C GLY A 149 2.04 8.98 -15.32
N ARG A 150 0.98 9.70 -14.91
CA ARG A 150 1.04 10.74 -13.87
C ARG A 150 0.67 10.13 -12.52
N VAL A 151 1.35 10.56 -11.48
CA VAL A 151 1.21 10.04 -10.12
C VAL A 151 0.31 10.97 -9.31
N TRP A 152 -0.83 10.47 -8.83
CA TRP A 152 -1.73 11.26 -7.97
C TRP A 152 -1.10 11.45 -6.58
N ILE A 153 -0.75 12.68 -6.22
CA ILE A 153 -0.08 13.00 -4.95
C ILE A 153 -1.08 13.11 -3.81
N ALA A 154 -2.22 13.76 -4.05
CA ALA A 154 -3.25 14.05 -3.05
C ALA A 154 -4.17 12.85 -2.74
N ASP A 155 -3.69 11.61 -2.91
CA ASP A 155 -4.47 10.39 -2.67
C ASP A 155 -4.86 10.27 -1.18
N PRO A 156 -6.17 10.27 -0.83
CA PRO A 156 -6.64 10.13 0.54
C PRO A 156 -6.16 8.83 1.23
N THR A 157 -5.91 7.78 0.46
CA THR A 157 -5.36 6.50 0.97
C THR A 157 -3.98 6.71 1.57
N GLU A 158 -3.15 7.52 0.91
CA GLU A 158 -1.81 7.86 1.37
C GLU A 158 -1.82 8.85 2.52
N ALA A 159 -2.69 9.86 2.46
CA ALA A 159 -2.85 10.80 3.55
C ALA A 159 -3.24 10.07 4.84
N LEU A 160 -4.15 9.08 4.74
CA LEU A 160 -4.55 8.26 5.89
C LEU A 160 -3.41 7.37 6.40
N TYR A 161 -2.63 6.78 5.49
CA TYR A 161 -1.51 5.89 5.83
C TYR A 161 -0.40 6.62 6.60
N LEU A 162 -0.11 7.86 6.20
CA LEU A 162 0.92 8.72 6.78
C LEU A 162 0.43 9.56 7.98
N GLU A 163 -0.85 9.42 8.34
CA GLU A 163 -1.55 10.21 9.35
C GLU A 163 -1.49 11.74 9.10
N THR A 164 -1.64 12.14 7.85
CA THR A 164 -1.60 13.54 7.40
C THR A 164 -2.85 13.92 6.55
N SER A 165 -2.80 15.04 5.82
CA SER A 165 -3.86 15.48 4.91
C SER A 165 -3.40 15.51 3.45
N PRO A 166 -4.31 15.38 2.47
CA PRO A 166 -3.97 15.52 1.05
C PRO A 166 -3.30 16.87 0.73
N ALA A 167 -3.76 17.95 1.38
CA ALA A 167 -3.18 19.28 1.21
C ALA A 167 -1.72 19.35 1.68
N HIS A 168 -1.40 18.71 2.81
CA HIS A 168 -0.02 18.66 3.29
C HIS A 168 0.87 17.77 2.41
N LEU A 169 0.34 16.70 1.82
CA LEU A 169 1.09 15.93 0.80
C LEU A 169 1.48 16.80 -0.40
N LEU A 170 0.57 17.66 -0.87
CA LEU A 170 0.86 18.60 -1.95
C LEU A 170 1.90 19.66 -1.56
N GLU A 171 1.84 20.15 -0.33
CA GLU A 171 2.84 21.08 0.22
C GLU A 171 4.25 20.45 0.17
N ILE A 172 4.40 19.23 0.69
CA ILE A 172 5.69 18.51 0.67
C ILE A 172 6.12 18.18 -0.76
N ALA A 173 5.19 17.81 -1.64
CA ALA A 173 5.50 17.60 -3.06
C ALA A 173 5.98 18.87 -3.76
N GLY A 174 5.49 20.04 -3.36
CA GLY A 174 6.01 21.34 -3.82
C GLY A 174 7.51 21.47 -3.58
N ARG A 175 7.99 21.09 -2.39
CA ARG A 175 9.42 21.09 -2.04
C ARG A 175 10.23 20.14 -2.95
N LEU A 176 9.67 18.97 -3.28
CA LEU A 176 10.29 18.03 -4.23
C LEU A 176 10.37 18.60 -5.67
N ALA A 177 9.36 19.38 -6.06
CA ALA A 177 9.35 20.05 -7.36
C ALA A 177 10.40 21.18 -7.42
N GLU A 178 10.56 21.96 -6.34
CA GLU A 178 11.61 22.97 -6.21
C GLU A 178 13.03 22.37 -6.31
N HIS A 179 13.23 21.16 -5.80
CA HIS A 179 14.47 20.39 -5.95
C HIS A 179 14.65 19.75 -7.35
N GLY A 180 13.70 19.97 -8.26
CA GLY A 180 13.76 19.45 -9.64
C GLY A 180 13.60 17.94 -9.74
N LEU A 181 13.10 17.26 -8.70
CA LEU A 181 12.90 15.81 -8.71
C LEU A 181 11.61 15.42 -9.45
N ILE A 182 10.57 16.25 -9.32
CA ILE A 182 9.27 16.02 -9.94
C ILE A 182 8.79 17.29 -10.64
N LYS A 183 7.84 17.13 -11.56
CA LYS A 183 7.00 18.22 -12.05
C LYS A 183 5.60 18.04 -11.48
N LEU A 184 5.14 19.02 -10.69
CA LEU A 184 3.82 19.03 -10.09
C LEU A 184 2.84 19.85 -10.96
N GLU A 185 1.65 19.32 -11.17
CA GLU A 185 0.58 19.93 -11.94
C GLU A 185 -0.78 19.58 -11.31
N GLY A 186 -1.36 20.54 -10.59
CA GLY A 186 -2.54 20.29 -9.76
C GLY A 186 -2.21 19.26 -8.66
N GLU A 187 -3.01 18.20 -8.60
CA GLU A 187 -2.79 17.10 -7.64
C GLU A 187 -1.87 15.99 -8.16
N TYR A 188 -1.33 16.12 -9.37
CA TYR A 188 -0.58 15.08 -10.04
C TYR A 188 0.88 15.46 -10.22
N ALA A 189 1.77 14.49 -10.11
CA ALA A 189 3.19 14.64 -10.37
C ALA A 189 3.66 13.76 -11.53
N THR A 190 4.75 14.17 -12.18
CA THR A 190 5.54 13.32 -13.09
C THR A 190 6.99 13.31 -12.62
N ALA A 191 7.65 12.15 -12.69
CA ALA A 191 9.07 12.05 -12.36
C ALA A 191 9.91 12.81 -13.40
N ASN A 192 10.83 13.65 -12.94
CA ASN A 192 11.84 14.23 -13.83
C ASN A 192 12.96 13.22 -14.09
N SER A 193 13.78 13.47 -15.12
CA SER A 193 14.97 12.66 -15.42
C SER A 193 15.92 12.54 -14.22
N THR A 194 16.03 13.58 -13.39
CA THR A 194 16.83 13.59 -12.15
C THR A 194 16.38 12.53 -11.15
N LEU A 195 15.06 12.32 -10.97
CA LEU A 195 14.54 11.29 -10.08
C LEU A 195 14.73 9.89 -10.69
N ILE A 196 14.47 9.75 -11.99
CA ILE A 196 14.66 8.47 -12.70
C ILE A 196 16.13 8.03 -12.70
N ALA A 197 17.07 8.96 -12.82
CA ALA A 197 18.50 8.67 -12.76
C ALA A 197 18.95 8.11 -11.39
N GLN A 198 18.16 8.28 -10.33
CA GLN A 198 18.41 7.69 -9.01
C GLN A 198 17.92 6.23 -8.90
N GLY A 199 17.65 5.54 -10.00
CA GLY A 199 17.04 4.20 -9.96
C GLY A 199 17.76 3.20 -9.06
N GLU A 200 19.10 3.15 -9.11
CA GLU A 200 19.89 2.25 -8.27
C GLU A 200 19.69 2.51 -6.76
N LYS A 201 19.52 3.77 -6.34
CA LYS A 201 19.23 4.13 -4.94
C LYS A 201 17.92 3.48 -4.48
N PHE A 202 16.86 3.59 -5.28
CA PHE A 202 15.54 3.05 -4.93
C PHE A 202 15.51 1.53 -5.00
N GLU A 203 16.12 0.93 -6.01
CA GLU A 203 16.20 -0.53 -6.16
C GLU A 203 17.06 -1.16 -5.07
N SER A 204 18.20 -0.55 -4.71
CA SER A 204 19.01 -1.02 -3.58
C SER A 204 18.25 -0.91 -2.26
N ALA A 205 17.58 0.22 -2.01
CA ALA A 205 16.77 0.39 -0.81
C ALA A 205 15.64 -0.64 -0.70
N MET A 206 15.00 -0.99 -1.83
CA MET A 206 14.00 -2.06 -1.87
C MET A 206 14.60 -3.42 -1.56
N ARG A 207 15.75 -3.77 -2.15
CA ARG A 207 16.45 -5.03 -1.87
C ARG A 207 16.86 -5.14 -0.40
N ASP A 208 17.33 -4.04 0.20
CA ASP A 208 17.72 -4.02 1.60
C ASP A 208 16.50 -4.12 2.53
N ALA A 209 15.40 -3.44 2.21
CA ALA A 209 14.14 -3.57 2.94
C ALA A 209 13.58 -5.01 2.89
N LEU A 210 13.67 -5.67 1.73
CA LEU A 210 13.27 -7.07 1.57
C LEU A 210 14.15 -8.01 2.42
N ARG A 211 15.48 -7.84 2.38
CA ARG A 211 16.40 -8.64 3.21
C ARG A 211 16.12 -8.49 4.70
N GLU A 212 15.83 -7.29 5.18
CA GLU A 212 15.49 -7.05 6.60
C GLU A 212 14.14 -7.66 7.01
N LEU A 213 13.22 -7.81 6.06
CA LEU A 213 11.96 -8.55 6.24
C LEU A 213 12.24 -10.06 6.30
N GLU A 214 13.01 -10.61 5.36
CA GLU A 214 13.37 -12.03 5.28
C GLU A 214 14.13 -12.50 6.52
N LYS A 215 15.13 -11.74 6.99
CA LYS A 215 15.91 -12.05 8.20
C LYS A 215 15.04 -12.31 9.42
N LYS A 216 13.95 -11.55 9.57
CA LYS A 216 13.02 -11.73 10.69
C LYS A 216 12.32 -13.09 10.61
N HIS A 217 11.82 -13.46 9.43
CA HIS A 217 11.11 -14.72 9.22
C HIS A 217 12.03 -15.94 9.28
N GLU A 218 13.28 -15.81 8.83
CA GLU A 218 14.31 -16.84 9.00
C GLU A 218 14.58 -17.11 10.48
N PHE A 219 14.72 -16.06 11.29
CA PHE A 219 14.90 -16.20 12.74
C PHE A 219 13.70 -16.86 13.43
N GLU A 220 12.46 -16.57 13.01
CA GLU A 220 11.25 -17.17 13.57
C GLU A 220 11.05 -18.66 13.19
N ARG A 221 11.82 -19.17 12.20
CA ARG A 221 11.79 -20.58 11.76
C ARG A 221 12.82 -21.47 12.45
N GLY A 222 13.90 -20.89 13.00
CA GLY A 222 15.00 -21.59 13.66
C GLY A 222 14.78 -21.77 15.15
#